data_AF-A0A2T5HYP6-F1
#
_entry.id   AF-A0A2T5HYP6-F1
#
_cell.length_a   1.000
_cell.length_b   1.000
_cell.length_c   1.000
_cell.angle_alpha   90.00
_cell.angle_beta   90.00
_cell.angle_gamma   90.00
#
_symmetry.space_group_name_H-M   'P 1'
#
loop_
_entity.id
_entity.type
_entity.pdbx_description
1 polymer ?
#
loop_
_entity_poly.entity_id
_entity_poly.type
_entity_poly.pdbx_seq_one_letter_code
_entity_poly.pdbx_strand_id
1 'polypeptide(L)'
;MVRLLEPKPADSRVGRRDMDVQNPGSNISGIQNPDLEGVLKLGGALLAPLSSEAEQEIAKWENWDQPYPHVFQQELAAFLNLADDYARLAADAANQNTDLPDAIQADPDPLITPPIYGRWHALRNRVLKEADGSDAPNNDNWLHELNLDPRWRSAAGFGTDVIIANQEEYMDAAWDQVGDVLEANRQIRLAQLAKMTANSWYQKQVLPLQQISHDKILFMTAPVQKRVISQGITVSHRIKQSPVTSALTSAPLRRMLRPNGRLQKLSTFDESIHPNNLITRVNDGIVTAAPPHVIPATLPSLDNLSQDAQPKNVPSWLLDLLKRYPFIPYLLLVLILLLIVVLAITGVSTGIWAVAAAVSAGLLWAYRTAQRLITQMNQADSVSETAQTPAAVDAMPPSSNFVLTPELNPLTLDPANPPQPASAGGADSIQSSRFKTALKDSYTVLQNGLQAGIRWLN
;
A
#
# COMPACT_ATOMS: atom_id res chain seq x y z
N MET A 1 3.12 57.49 -33.13
CA MET A 1 4.10 56.86 -34.04
C MET A 1 3.70 55.42 -34.43
N VAL A 2 3.26 54.56 -33.49
CA VAL A 2 2.85 53.17 -33.80
C VAL A 2 1.50 53.05 -34.55
N ARG A 3 0.57 54.01 -34.39
CA ARG A 3 -0.75 54.02 -35.07
C ARG A 3 -0.72 54.36 -36.58
N LEU A 4 0.44 54.69 -37.15
CA LEU A 4 0.60 55.01 -38.58
C LEU A 4 1.20 53.84 -39.38
N LEU A 5 1.45 52.70 -38.74
CA LEU A 5 1.96 51.51 -39.41
C LEU A 5 0.78 50.78 -40.07
N GLU A 6 0.70 50.88 -41.39
CA GLU A 6 -0.20 50.06 -42.20
C GLU A 6 0.46 48.70 -42.47
N PRO A 7 -0.15 47.58 -42.05
CA PRO A 7 0.38 46.26 -42.36
C PRO A 7 0.28 46.02 -43.87
N LYS A 8 1.43 45.85 -44.53
CA LYS A 8 1.46 45.39 -45.92
C LYS A 8 1.35 43.88 -45.94
N PRO A 9 0.28 43.30 -46.54
CA PRO A 9 0.20 41.86 -46.68
C PRO A 9 1.38 41.38 -47.52
N ALA A 10 2.00 40.29 -47.09
CA ALA A 10 3.01 39.62 -47.89
C ALA A 10 2.36 39.04 -49.16
N ASP A 11 3.09 39.03 -50.26
CA ASP A 11 2.64 38.44 -51.52
C ASP A 11 2.28 36.95 -51.29
N SER A 12 1.15 36.50 -51.83
CA SER A 12 0.64 35.14 -51.68
C SER A 12 1.58 34.06 -52.24
N ARG A 13 2.53 34.47 -53.10
CA ARG A 13 3.60 33.62 -53.64
C ARG A 13 4.75 33.40 -52.66
N VAL A 14 4.88 34.21 -51.60
CA VAL A 14 5.95 34.06 -50.62
C VAL A 14 5.78 32.72 -49.90
N GLY A 15 6.81 31.89 -49.99
CA GLY A 15 6.80 30.56 -49.37
C GLY A 15 6.20 29.46 -50.24
N ARG A 16 5.89 29.74 -51.51
CA ARG A 16 5.42 28.72 -52.45
C ARG A 16 6.17 28.82 -53.77
N ARG A 17 6.53 27.67 -54.31
CA ARG A 17 7.12 27.56 -55.64
C ARG A 17 6.28 26.64 -56.50
N ASP A 18 6.06 27.06 -57.74
CA ASP A 18 5.30 26.28 -58.71
C ASP A 18 6.12 25.08 -59.16
N MET A 19 5.51 23.90 -59.06
CA MET A 19 6.05 22.62 -59.49
C MET A 19 5.18 22.11 -60.64
N ASP A 20 5.78 21.96 -61.81
CA ASP A 20 5.14 21.33 -62.96
C ASP A 20 5.02 19.83 -62.70
N VAL A 21 3.78 19.31 -62.77
CA VAL A 21 3.44 17.90 -62.57
C VAL A 21 2.79 17.27 -63.80
N GLN A 22 2.80 17.97 -64.95
CA GLN A 22 2.23 17.47 -66.20
C GLN A 22 3.08 16.34 -66.80
N ASN A 23 4.40 16.45 -66.66
CA ASN A 23 5.36 15.49 -67.19
C ASN A 23 6.34 15.04 -66.09
N PRO A 24 5.89 14.20 -65.14
CA PRO A 24 6.72 13.71 -64.04
C PRO A 24 7.92 12.85 -64.49
N GLY A 25 7.93 12.40 -65.75
CA GLY A 25 8.95 11.48 -66.29
C GLY A 25 8.62 10.01 -65.99
N SER A 26 9.55 9.10 -66.30
CA SER A 26 9.45 7.68 -65.93
C SER A 26 8.21 6.92 -66.43
N ASN A 27 7.63 7.36 -67.55
CA ASN A 27 6.46 6.73 -68.20
C ASN A 27 5.22 6.61 -67.28
N ILE A 28 5.10 7.45 -66.25
CA ILE A 28 3.87 7.61 -65.45
C ILE A 28 3.05 8.81 -65.94
N SER A 29 1.73 8.74 -65.81
CA SER A 29 0.78 9.77 -66.20
C SER A 29 0.92 10.99 -65.29
N GLY A 30 1.00 12.20 -65.86
CA GLY A 30 1.00 13.44 -65.07
C GLY A 30 -0.35 13.75 -64.42
N ILE A 31 -0.34 14.69 -63.48
CA ILE A 31 -1.56 15.17 -62.81
C ILE A 31 -2.25 16.18 -63.73
N GLN A 32 -3.32 15.76 -64.41
CA GLN A 32 -4.02 16.56 -65.43
C GLN A 32 -5.34 17.19 -64.93
N ASN A 33 -5.43 17.51 -63.63
CA ASN A 33 -6.63 18.17 -63.10
C ASN A 33 -6.77 19.60 -63.69
N PRO A 34 -7.89 19.92 -64.39
CA PRO A 34 -8.12 21.24 -64.97
C PRO A 34 -8.02 22.38 -63.95
N ASP A 35 -8.41 22.14 -62.69
CA ASP A 35 -8.42 23.15 -61.63
C ASP A 35 -7.02 23.53 -61.13
N LEU A 36 -6.04 22.66 -61.35
CA LEU A 36 -4.64 22.85 -60.94
C LEU A 36 -3.77 23.44 -62.06
N GLU A 37 -4.29 23.48 -63.30
CA GLU A 37 -3.53 23.86 -64.51
C GLU A 37 -2.21 23.05 -64.66
N GLY A 38 -2.16 21.84 -64.10
CA GLY A 38 -0.97 20.98 -64.09
C GLY A 38 0.18 21.45 -63.19
N VAL A 39 -0.10 22.31 -62.21
CA VAL A 39 0.90 22.83 -61.27
C VAL A 39 0.51 22.51 -59.83
N LEU A 40 1.45 21.95 -59.06
CA LEU A 40 1.36 21.88 -57.60
C LEU A 40 2.20 22.98 -56.96
N LYS A 41 1.79 23.44 -55.77
CA LYS A 41 2.54 24.44 -55.01
C LYS A 41 3.46 23.73 -54.00
N LEU A 42 4.76 23.76 -54.24
CA LEU A 42 5.77 23.30 -53.29
C LEU A 42 5.91 24.32 -52.15
N GLY A 43 5.71 23.88 -50.91
CA GLY A 43 5.87 24.70 -49.72
C GLY A 43 7.34 24.99 -49.38
N GLY A 44 7.63 26.23 -49.01
CA GLY A 44 8.92 26.66 -48.47
C GLY A 44 8.92 26.75 -46.95
N ALA A 45 10.09 27.00 -46.36
CA ALA A 45 10.27 27.06 -44.90
C ALA A 45 9.56 28.26 -44.22
N LEU A 46 9.28 29.31 -44.98
CA LEU A 46 8.57 30.50 -44.51
C LEU A 46 7.29 30.66 -45.34
N LEU A 47 6.14 30.80 -44.68
CA LEU A 47 4.85 31.04 -45.32
C LEU A 47 4.34 32.44 -44.96
N ALA A 48 3.73 33.12 -45.92
CA ALA A 48 3.00 34.35 -45.64
C ALA A 48 1.79 34.08 -44.73
N PRO A 49 1.46 34.97 -43.78
CA PRO A 49 0.17 34.91 -43.09
C PRO A 49 -0.94 35.24 -44.11
N LEU A 50 -1.91 34.36 -44.25
CA LEU A 50 -2.95 34.41 -45.29
C LEU A 50 -4.29 34.88 -44.71
N SER A 51 -5.12 35.47 -45.57
CA SER A 51 -6.54 35.69 -45.26
C SER A 51 -7.34 34.40 -45.47
N SER A 52 -8.53 34.31 -44.85
CA SER A 52 -9.44 33.17 -45.02
C SER A 52 -9.81 32.89 -46.49
N GLU A 53 -9.94 33.94 -47.30
CA GLU A 53 -10.22 33.82 -48.74
C GLU A 53 -9.04 33.18 -49.48
N ALA A 54 -7.81 33.56 -49.14
CA ALA A 54 -6.62 32.98 -49.74
C ALA A 54 -6.48 31.51 -49.34
N GLU A 55 -6.77 31.16 -48.07
CA GLU A 55 -6.76 29.76 -47.60
C GLU A 55 -7.72 28.86 -48.38
N GLN A 56 -8.91 29.35 -48.73
CA GLN A 56 -9.87 28.60 -49.54
C GLN A 56 -9.38 28.38 -50.97
N GLU A 57 -8.75 29.39 -51.57
CA GLU A 57 -8.11 29.22 -52.88
C GLU A 57 -6.98 28.19 -52.82
N ILE A 58 -6.27 28.12 -51.70
CA ILE A 58 -5.15 27.21 -51.52
C ILE A 58 -5.59 25.76 -51.35
N ALA A 59 -6.75 25.55 -50.74
CA ALA A 59 -7.30 24.21 -50.48
C ALA A 59 -7.42 23.34 -51.75
N LYS A 60 -7.54 23.94 -52.94
CA LYS A 60 -7.55 23.19 -54.21
C LYS A 60 -6.21 22.48 -54.48
N TRP A 61 -5.08 23.10 -54.17
CA TRP A 61 -3.75 22.49 -54.34
C TRP A 61 -3.40 21.56 -53.18
N GLU A 62 -3.95 21.77 -51.99
CA GLU A 62 -3.72 20.87 -50.86
C GLU A 62 -4.52 19.58 -50.98
N ASN A 63 -5.77 19.64 -51.45
CA ASN A 63 -6.66 18.50 -51.63
C ASN A 63 -6.60 17.91 -53.06
N TRP A 64 -5.46 18.04 -53.74
CA TRP A 64 -5.29 17.60 -55.13
C TRP A 64 -5.46 16.08 -55.31
N ASP A 65 -5.22 15.33 -54.24
CA ASP A 65 -5.23 13.87 -54.21
C ASP A 65 -6.59 13.27 -53.80
N GLN A 66 -7.62 14.09 -53.64
CA GLN A 66 -8.97 13.66 -53.27
C GLN A 66 -9.83 13.37 -54.51
N PRO A 67 -10.52 12.21 -54.59
CA PRO A 67 -10.53 11.11 -53.62
C PRO A 67 -9.22 10.28 -53.63
N TYR A 68 -8.74 9.94 -52.44
CA TYR A 68 -7.52 9.14 -52.26
C TYR A 68 -7.77 7.63 -52.43
N PRO A 69 -6.87 6.86 -53.08
CA PRO A 69 -5.66 7.31 -53.78
C PRO A 69 -5.94 7.77 -55.22
N HIS A 70 -5.33 8.89 -55.61
CA HIS A 70 -5.41 9.44 -56.97
C HIS A 70 -4.69 8.53 -58.00
N VAL A 71 -5.08 8.57 -59.28
CA VAL A 71 -4.49 7.73 -60.36
C VAL A 71 -2.96 7.84 -60.40
N PHE A 72 -2.45 9.07 -60.34
CA PHE A 72 -1.01 9.34 -60.20
C PHE A 72 -0.36 8.60 -59.02
N GLN A 73 -1.00 8.58 -57.84
CA GLN A 73 -0.46 7.91 -56.66
C GLN A 73 -0.47 6.39 -56.82
N GLN A 74 -1.47 5.83 -57.51
CA GLN A 74 -1.54 4.40 -57.81
C GLN A 74 -0.42 3.97 -58.78
N GLU A 75 -0.24 4.71 -59.88
CA GLU A 75 0.84 4.47 -60.84
C GLU A 75 2.22 4.67 -60.20
N LEU A 76 2.41 5.73 -59.40
CA LEU A 76 3.66 5.95 -58.68
C LEU A 76 3.94 4.85 -57.67
N ALA A 77 2.94 4.37 -56.93
CA ALA A 77 3.11 3.24 -56.02
C ALA A 77 3.52 1.96 -56.77
N ALA A 78 2.87 1.66 -57.90
CA ALA A 78 3.25 0.53 -58.75
C ALA A 78 4.70 0.65 -59.24
N PHE A 79 5.11 1.85 -59.68
CA PHE A 79 6.49 2.13 -60.11
C PHE A 79 7.51 2.00 -58.96
N LEU A 80 7.18 2.42 -57.74
CA LEU A 80 8.06 2.25 -56.57
C LEU A 80 8.19 0.77 -56.16
N ASN A 81 7.08 0.05 -56.22
CA ASN A 81 7.00 -1.36 -55.82
C ASN A 81 7.74 -2.31 -56.78
N LEU A 82 7.95 -1.89 -58.04
CA LEU A 82 8.75 -2.63 -59.02
C LEU A 82 10.15 -2.98 -58.50
N ALA A 83 10.74 -2.17 -57.62
CA ALA A 83 12.03 -2.48 -56.98
C ALA A 83 12.00 -3.82 -56.21
N ASP A 84 10.90 -4.07 -55.50
CA ASP A 84 10.69 -5.30 -54.73
C ASP A 84 10.22 -6.45 -55.63
N ASP A 85 9.56 -6.15 -56.75
CA ASP A 85 9.15 -7.15 -57.74
C ASP A 85 10.34 -7.70 -58.54
N TYR A 86 11.27 -6.85 -58.98
CA TYR A 86 12.51 -7.30 -59.63
C TYR A 86 13.44 -8.09 -58.71
N ALA A 87 13.30 -7.95 -57.39
CA ALA A 87 14.03 -8.77 -56.43
C ALA A 87 13.49 -10.21 -56.34
N ARG A 88 12.26 -10.46 -56.81
CA ARG A 88 11.55 -11.75 -56.66
C ARG A 88 11.22 -12.43 -57.99
N LEU A 89 10.98 -11.65 -59.05
CA LEU A 89 10.51 -12.09 -60.35
C LEU A 89 11.51 -11.70 -61.45
N ALA A 90 11.43 -12.36 -62.60
CA ALA A 90 12.13 -11.92 -63.81
C ALA A 90 11.53 -10.59 -64.31
N ALA A 91 12.34 -9.79 -65.01
CA ALA A 91 11.96 -8.43 -65.41
C ALA A 91 10.69 -8.38 -66.28
N ASP A 92 10.57 -9.31 -67.23
CA ASP A 92 9.40 -9.46 -68.10
C ASP A 92 8.11 -9.76 -67.30
N ALA A 93 8.19 -10.71 -66.36
CA ALA A 93 7.08 -11.09 -65.51
C ALA A 93 6.70 -9.99 -64.51
N ALA A 94 7.68 -9.25 -63.98
CA ALA A 94 7.44 -8.11 -63.11
C ALA A 94 6.74 -6.97 -63.86
N ASN A 95 7.19 -6.65 -65.08
CA ASN A 95 6.61 -5.58 -65.90
C ASN A 95 5.16 -5.89 -66.28
N GLN A 96 4.85 -7.14 -66.63
CA GLN A 96 3.49 -7.57 -66.99
C GLN A 96 2.49 -7.54 -65.82
N ASN A 97 2.96 -7.64 -64.57
CA ASN A 97 2.11 -7.74 -63.38
C ASN A 97 1.95 -6.40 -62.65
N THR A 98 2.05 -5.28 -63.38
CA THR A 98 1.95 -3.93 -62.80
C THR A 98 0.74 -3.16 -63.32
N ASP A 99 0.20 -2.28 -62.49
CA ASP A 99 -0.85 -1.33 -62.86
C ASP A 99 -0.28 -0.10 -63.62
N LEU A 100 0.80 -0.29 -64.38
CA LEU A 100 1.50 0.76 -65.12
C LEU A 100 1.05 0.79 -66.59
N PRO A 101 1.26 1.92 -67.32
CA PRO A 101 0.90 2.02 -68.73
C PRO A 101 1.50 0.92 -69.62
N ASP A 102 0.77 0.52 -70.68
CA ASP A 102 1.13 -0.56 -71.62
C ASP A 102 2.56 -0.47 -72.18
N ALA A 103 3.09 0.75 -72.32
CA ALA A 103 4.45 0.98 -72.78
C ALA A 103 5.52 0.34 -71.87
N ILE A 104 5.27 0.27 -70.56
CA ILE A 104 6.15 -0.39 -69.58
C ILE A 104 5.91 -1.90 -69.57
N GLN A 105 4.65 -2.34 -69.66
CA GLN A 105 4.30 -3.77 -69.63
C GLN A 105 4.88 -4.55 -70.83
N ALA A 106 5.04 -3.88 -71.97
CA ALA A 106 5.58 -4.45 -73.20
C ALA A 106 7.11 -4.46 -73.27
N ASP A 107 7.80 -3.75 -72.36
CA ASP A 107 9.26 -3.68 -72.34
C ASP A 107 9.83 -4.87 -71.55
N PRO A 108 10.71 -5.71 -72.13
CA PRO A 108 11.34 -6.81 -71.40
C PRO A 108 12.42 -6.35 -70.42
N ASP A 109 12.90 -5.10 -70.51
CA ASP A 109 14.02 -4.62 -69.71
C ASP A 109 13.58 -4.13 -68.32
N PRO A 110 14.39 -4.35 -67.27
CA PRO A 110 14.09 -3.84 -65.93
C PRO A 110 14.26 -2.33 -65.85
N LEU A 111 13.32 -1.65 -65.20
CA LEU A 111 13.37 -0.20 -64.99
C LEU A 111 14.17 0.15 -63.73
N ILE A 112 14.90 1.27 -63.78
CA ILE A 112 15.52 1.85 -62.60
C ILE A 112 14.45 2.62 -61.83
N THR A 113 14.06 2.08 -60.68
CA THR A 113 13.05 2.66 -59.80
C THR A 113 13.69 3.53 -58.71
N PRO A 114 13.07 4.66 -58.35
CA PRO A 114 13.60 5.50 -57.28
C PRO A 114 13.35 4.85 -55.91
N PRO A 115 14.17 5.17 -54.89
CA PRO A 115 14.05 4.54 -53.58
C PRO A 115 12.78 4.97 -52.85
N ILE A 116 12.25 4.09 -51.99
CA ILE A 116 11.21 4.46 -51.03
C ILE A 116 11.88 5.16 -49.84
N TYR A 117 11.60 6.45 -49.66
CA TYR A 117 12.08 7.21 -48.51
C TYR A 117 11.45 6.68 -47.22
N GLY A 118 12.26 6.47 -46.19
CA GLY A 118 11.78 5.95 -44.90
C GLY A 118 11.60 4.43 -44.83
N ARG A 119 11.89 3.66 -45.90
CA ARG A 119 11.71 2.19 -45.95
C ARG A 119 12.28 1.43 -44.74
N TRP A 120 13.48 1.82 -44.30
CA TRP A 120 14.19 1.16 -43.19
C TRP A 120 13.59 1.51 -41.83
N HIS A 121 13.12 2.75 -41.67
CA HIS A 121 12.49 3.22 -40.43
C HIS A 121 11.07 2.66 -40.26
N ALA A 122 10.33 2.55 -41.37
CA ALA A 122 9.01 1.95 -41.40
C ALA A 122 9.02 0.42 -41.46
N LEU A 123 10.18 -0.21 -41.73
CA LEU A 123 10.32 -1.64 -42.00
C LEU A 123 9.33 -2.12 -43.08
N ARG A 124 9.23 -1.35 -44.17
CA ARG A 124 8.32 -1.58 -45.30
C ARG A 124 9.07 -1.41 -46.62
N ASN A 125 8.89 -2.37 -47.52
CA ASN A 125 9.50 -2.36 -48.86
C ASN A 125 8.52 -1.94 -49.97
N ARG A 126 7.25 -1.72 -49.64
CA ARG A 126 6.18 -1.41 -50.61
C ARG A 126 5.24 -0.33 -50.08
N VAL A 127 4.49 0.29 -50.98
CA VAL A 127 3.52 1.36 -50.73
C VAL A 127 2.18 1.00 -51.41
N LEU A 128 1.04 1.30 -50.79
CA LEU A 128 -0.34 0.96 -51.16
C LEU A 128 -0.68 -0.53 -51.28
N LYS A 129 0.16 -1.32 -51.94
CA LYS A 129 -0.06 -2.73 -52.24
C LYS A 129 1.07 -3.59 -51.69
N GLU A 130 0.70 -4.65 -50.98
CA GLU A 130 1.63 -5.66 -50.51
C GLU A 130 2.02 -6.64 -51.62
N ALA A 131 2.99 -7.50 -51.33
CA ALA A 131 3.56 -8.47 -52.26
C ALA A 131 2.56 -9.51 -52.79
N ASP A 132 1.44 -9.71 -52.10
CA ASP A 132 0.34 -10.61 -52.44
C ASP A 132 -0.81 -9.89 -53.19
N GLY A 133 -0.66 -8.60 -53.48
CA GLY A 133 -1.68 -7.77 -54.11
C GLY A 133 -2.75 -7.23 -53.15
N SER A 134 -2.66 -7.54 -51.85
CA SER A 134 -3.55 -6.98 -50.83
C SER A 134 -3.22 -5.51 -50.54
N ASP A 135 -4.20 -4.77 -50.03
CA ASP A 135 -3.98 -3.38 -49.62
C ASP A 135 -3.11 -3.30 -48.38
N ALA A 136 -2.15 -2.38 -48.38
CA ALA A 136 -1.28 -2.12 -47.25
C ALA A 136 -2.12 -1.71 -46.02
N PRO A 137 -1.81 -2.24 -44.82
CA PRO A 137 -2.53 -1.86 -43.61
C PRO A 137 -2.23 -0.38 -43.28
N ASN A 138 -3.30 0.41 -43.18
CA ASN A 138 -3.26 1.86 -43.01
C ASN A 138 -2.51 2.57 -44.16
N ASN A 139 -3.21 2.73 -45.28
CA ASN A 139 -2.73 3.40 -46.50
C ASN A 139 -2.66 4.94 -46.37
N ASP A 140 -3.13 5.51 -45.26
CA ASP A 140 -3.06 6.94 -44.91
C ASP A 140 -2.02 7.16 -43.80
N ASN A 141 -0.77 6.83 -44.11
CA ASN A 141 0.32 7.00 -43.17
C ASN A 141 1.43 7.87 -43.77
N TRP A 142 2.29 8.41 -42.91
CA TRP A 142 3.38 9.31 -43.32
C TRP A 142 4.30 8.72 -44.39
N LEU A 143 4.45 7.39 -44.47
CA LEU A 143 5.29 6.74 -45.48
C LEU A 143 4.66 6.86 -46.87
N HIS A 144 3.34 6.66 -46.97
CA HIS A 144 2.59 6.82 -48.22
C HIS A 144 2.60 8.29 -48.62
N GLU A 145 2.24 9.18 -47.71
CA GLU A 145 2.21 10.62 -47.93
C GLU A 145 3.57 11.16 -48.42
N LEU A 146 4.67 10.79 -47.74
CA LEU A 146 6.03 11.19 -48.12
C LEU A 146 6.46 10.72 -49.51
N ASN A 147 6.03 9.53 -49.91
CA ASN A 147 6.49 8.90 -51.15
C ASN A 147 5.56 9.14 -52.34
N LEU A 148 4.26 9.33 -52.10
CA LEU A 148 3.23 9.47 -53.14
C LEU A 148 2.88 10.92 -53.45
N ASP A 149 3.13 11.87 -52.53
CA ASP A 149 3.02 13.30 -52.84
C ASP A 149 4.32 13.80 -53.50
N PRO A 150 4.28 14.30 -54.76
CA PRO A 150 5.45 14.84 -55.45
C PRO A 150 6.16 15.96 -54.69
N ARG A 151 5.39 16.78 -53.96
CA ARG A 151 5.92 17.92 -53.19
C ARG A 151 6.85 17.42 -52.08
N TRP A 152 6.42 16.38 -51.38
CA TRP A 152 7.14 15.86 -50.21
C TRP A 152 8.28 14.94 -50.62
N ARG A 153 8.06 14.17 -51.68
CA ARG A 153 9.11 13.36 -52.30
C ARG A 153 10.27 14.23 -52.80
N SER A 154 9.97 15.38 -53.40
CA SER A 154 10.99 16.35 -53.83
C SER A 154 11.78 16.91 -52.65
N ALA A 155 11.10 17.26 -51.55
CA ALA A 155 11.76 17.70 -50.32
C ALA A 155 12.65 16.60 -49.71
N ALA A 156 12.21 15.34 -49.72
CA ALA A 156 13.02 14.19 -49.30
C ALA A 156 14.23 13.96 -50.22
N GLY A 157 14.08 14.22 -51.51
CA GLY A 157 15.18 14.26 -52.48
C GLY A 157 16.26 15.26 -52.09
N PHE A 158 15.89 16.53 -51.84
CA PHE A 158 16.84 17.54 -51.35
C PHE A 158 17.48 17.16 -50.01
N GLY A 159 16.72 16.53 -49.10
CA GLY A 159 17.27 15.98 -47.86
C GLY A 159 18.33 14.90 -48.11
N THR A 160 18.14 14.08 -49.15
CA THR A 160 19.09 13.04 -49.53
C THR A 160 20.42 13.65 -50.01
N ASP A 161 20.39 14.75 -50.74
CA ASP A 161 21.61 15.45 -51.17
C ASP A 161 22.44 15.94 -49.97
N VAL A 162 21.77 16.42 -48.91
CA VAL A 162 22.44 16.80 -47.65
C VAL A 162 23.09 15.60 -46.98
N ILE A 163 22.42 14.43 -46.99
CA ILE A 163 22.99 13.19 -46.45
C ILE A 163 24.19 12.74 -47.26
N ILE A 164 24.11 12.76 -48.59
CA ILE A 164 25.21 12.39 -49.49
C ILE A 164 26.41 13.32 -49.26
N ALA A 165 26.17 14.64 -49.14
CA ALA A 165 27.23 15.62 -48.93
C ALA A 165 28.01 15.41 -47.61
N ASN A 166 27.37 14.88 -46.58
CA ASN A 166 27.97 14.65 -45.25
C ASN A 166 28.08 13.15 -44.91
N GLN A 167 28.07 12.27 -45.91
CA GLN A 167 27.94 10.82 -45.68
C GLN A 167 29.09 10.24 -44.84
N GLU A 168 30.30 10.76 -44.98
CA GLU A 168 31.48 10.28 -44.24
C GLU A 168 31.34 10.59 -42.75
N GLU A 169 30.96 11.82 -42.40
CA GLU A 169 30.73 12.24 -41.01
C GLU A 169 29.59 11.44 -40.36
N TYR A 170 28.49 11.21 -41.08
CA TYR A 170 27.40 10.39 -40.57
C TYR A 170 27.77 8.92 -40.40
N MET A 171 28.59 8.37 -41.29
CA MET A 171 29.09 7.00 -41.15
C MET A 171 30.02 6.86 -39.95
N ASP A 172 30.94 7.80 -39.75
CA ASP A 172 31.83 7.82 -38.57
C ASP A 172 31.01 7.90 -37.26
N ALA A 173 30.04 8.83 -37.20
CA ALA A 173 29.15 8.97 -36.04
C ALA A 173 28.29 7.71 -35.80
N ALA A 174 27.87 7.01 -36.86
CA ALA A 174 27.14 5.75 -36.75
C ALA A 174 28.04 4.63 -36.21
N TRP A 175 29.28 4.53 -36.68
CA TRP A 175 30.25 3.53 -36.19
C TRP A 175 30.56 3.70 -34.70
N ASP A 176 30.71 4.94 -34.24
CA ASP A 176 30.90 5.24 -32.82
C ASP A 176 29.72 4.74 -31.96
N GLN A 177 28.48 4.85 -32.48
CA GLN A 177 27.27 4.42 -31.77
C GLN A 177 27.02 2.90 -31.82
N VAL A 178 27.47 2.21 -32.88
CA VAL A 178 27.17 0.77 -33.08
C VAL A 178 27.69 -0.07 -31.92
N GLY A 179 28.85 0.27 -31.35
CA GLY A 179 29.41 -0.44 -30.18
C GLY A 179 28.45 -0.44 -28.98
N ASP A 180 27.93 0.72 -28.62
CA ASP A 180 27.01 0.88 -27.49
C ASP A 180 25.66 0.20 -27.76
N VAL A 181 25.16 0.25 -29.00
CA VAL A 181 23.93 -0.43 -29.40
C VAL A 181 24.08 -1.95 -29.29
N LEU A 182 25.23 -2.51 -29.69
CA LEU A 182 25.50 -3.94 -29.55
C LEU A 182 25.60 -4.36 -28.08
N GLU A 183 26.22 -3.55 -27.24
CA GLU A 183 26.30 -3.81 -25.80
C GLU A 183 24.93 -3.74 -25.13
N ALA A 184 24.13 -2.72 -25.44
CA ALA A 184 22.75 -2.60 -24.97
C ALA A 184 21.90 -3.80 -25.39
N ASN A 185 22.01 -4.23 -26.65
CA ASN A 185 21.34 -5.43 -27.16
C ASN A 185 21.80 -6.70 -26.44
N ARG A 186 23.10 -6.82 -26.11
CA ARG A 186 23.61 -7.92 -25.29
C ARG A 186 22.97 -7.93 -23.90
N GLN A 187 22.88 -6.78 -23.25
CA GLN A 187 22.25 -6.64 -21.93
C GLN A 187 20.75 -6.97 -21.97
N ILE A 188 20.03 -6.54 -23.01
CA ILE A 188 18.61 -6.90 -23.21
C ILE A 188 18.46 -8.41 -23.33
N ARG A 189 19.29 -9.08 -24.15
CA ARG A 189 19.27 -10.55 -24.29
C ARG A 189 19.55 -11.26 -22.97
N LEU A 190 20.54 -10.79 -22.20
CA LEU A 190 20.84 -11.33 -20.86
C LEU A 190 19.68 -11.12 -19.88
N ALA A 191 19.02 -9.97 -19.91
CA ALA A 191 17.84 -9.70 -19.09
C ALA A 191 16.65 -10.58 -19.46
N GLN A 192 16.43 -10.82 -20.76
CA GLN A 192 15.41 -11.75 -21.26
C GLN A 192 15.70 -13.19 -20.79
N LEU A 193 16.95 -13.64 -20.87
CA LEU A 193 17.37 -14.94 -20.35
C LEU A 193 17.14 -15.03 -18.84
N ALA A 194 17.59 -14.04 -18.07
CA ALA A 194 17.40 -13.99 -16.62
C ALA A 194 15.90 -14.05 -16.24
N LYS A 195 15.05 -13.34 -16.99
CA LYS A 195 13.59 -13.38 -16.82
C LYS A 195 13.03 -14.79 -17.08
N MET A 196 13.44 -15.45 -18.16
CA MET A 196 12.99 -16.81 -18.48
C MET A 196 13.47 -17.83 -17.44
N THR A 197 14.72 -17.75 -17.01
CA THR A 197 15.27 -18.62 -15.95
C THR A 197 14.57 -18.40 -14.63
N ALA A 198 14.34 -17.15 -14.22
CA ALA A 198 13.59 -16.81 -13.02
C ALA A 198 12.16 -17.35 -13.07
N ASN A 199 11.49 -17.26 -14.22
CA ASN A 199 10.16 -17.84 -14.41
C ASN A 199 10.18 -19.38 -14.29
N SER A 200 11.19 -20.04 -14.86
CA SER A 200 11.36 -21.49 -14.71
C SER A 200 11.56 -21.89 -13.24
N TRP A 201 12.38 -21.15 -12.48
CA TRP A 201 12.56 -21.40 -11.04
C TRP A 201 11.29 -21.11 -10.23
N TYR A 202 10.56 -20.05 -10.56
CA TYR A 202 9.28 -19.75 -9.94
C TYR A 202 8.30 -20.91 -10.11
N GLN A 203 8.15 -21.42 -11.33
CA GLN A 203 7.25 -22.53 -11.63
C GLN A 203 7.71 -23.85 -10.99
N LYS A 204 9.01 -24.16 -11.01
CA LYS A 204 9.53 -25.43 -10.49
C LYS A 204 9.71 -25.46 -8.97
N GLN A 205 9.96 -24.31 -8.33
CA GLN A 205 10.30 -24.25 -6.91
C GLN A 205 9.27 -23.48 -6.10
N VAL A 206 8.89 -22.26 -6.50
CA VAL A 206 8.03 -21.40 -5.67
C VAL A 206 6.59 -21.91 -5.65
N LEU A 207 6.02 -22.26 -6.80
CA LEU A 207 4.64 -22.75 -6.87
C LEU A 207 4.42 -24.07 -6.08
N PRO A 208 5.25 -25.12 -6.23
CA PRO A 208 5.09 -26.33 -5.41
C PRO A 208 5.29 -26.07 -3.92
N LEU A 209 6.21 -25.16 -3.55
CA LEU A 209 6.41 -24.81 -2.14
C LEU A 209 5.18 -24.16 -1.51
N GLN A 210 4.36 -23.45 -2.29
CA GLN A 210 3.11 -22.86 -1.80
C GLN A 210 2.12 -23.92 -1.36
N GLN A 211 2.05 -25.01 -2.12
CA GLN A 211 1.16 -26.13 -1.83
C GLN A 211 1.59 -26.91 -0.58
N ILE A 212 2.91 -26.95 -0.31
CA ILE A 212 3.46 -27.69 0.83
C ILE A 212 3.38 -26.87 2.12
N SER A 213 3.75 -25.58 2.09
CA SER A 213 3.79 -24.75 3.31
C SER A 213 3.78 -23.25 3.00
N HIS A 214 2.75 -22.55 3.47
CA HIS A 214 2.62 -21.10 3.35
C HIS A 214 3.71 -20.35 4.15
N ASP A 215 4.07 -20.84 5.33
CA ASP A 215 5.08 -20.25 6.22
C ASP A 215 6.44 -20.12 5.53
N LYS A 216 6.85 -21.14 4.77
CA LYS A 216 8.14 -21.18 4.10
C LYS A 216 8.25 -20.15 2.99
N ILE A 217 7.14 -19.87 2.29
CA ILE A 217 7.08 -18.76 1.33
C ILE A 217 7.22 -17.43 2.04
N LEU A 218 6.56 -17.24 3.18
CA LEU A 218 6.67 -16.02 3.95
C LEU A 218 8.11 -15.77 4.44
N PHE A 219 8.84 -16.82 4.84
CA PHE A 219 10.26 -16.74 5.18
C PHE A 219 11.16 -16.44 3.97
N MET A 220 10.91 -17.09 2.84
CA MET A 220 11.70 -16.93 1.61
C MET A 220 11.56 -15.50 1.06
N THR A 221 10.33 -14.99 1.03
CA THR A 221 9.98 -13.68 0.45
C THR A 221 10.25 -12.51 1.40
N ALA A 222 10.65 -12.75 2.66
CA ALA A 222 10.91 -11.72 3.66
C ALA A 222 11.77 -10.51 3.17
N PRO A 223 12.84 -10.68 2.37
CA PRO A 223 13.64 -9.54 1.90
C PRO A 223 12.87 -8.59 0.97
N VAL A 224 11.89 -9.13 0.23
CA VAL A 224 11.10 -8.36 -0.77
C VAL A 224 9.76 -7.86 -0.22
N GLN A 225 9.31 -8.33 0.95
CA GLN A 225 8.03 -7.93 1.56
C GLN A 225 7.88 -6.42 1.82
N LYS A 226 9.00 -5.68 1.93
CA LYS A 226 8.98 -4.21 2.03
C LYS A 226 8.65 -3.50 0.72
N ARG A 227 8.86 -4.16 -0.43
CA ARG A 227 8.65 -3.62 -1.77
C ARG A 227 7.35 -4.12 -2.42
N VAL A 228 6.80 -5.21 -1.91
CA VAL A 228 5.52 -5.76 -2.40
C VAL A 228 4.37 -5.07 -1.68
N ILE A 229 3.53 -4.38 -2.45
CA ILE A 229 2.30 -3.73 -1.98
C ILE A 229 1.13 -4.69 -2.19
N SER A 230 0.26 -4.78 -1.20
CA SER A 230 -0.98 -5.56 -1.26
C SER A 230 -2.08 -4.76 -0.55
N GLN A 231 -3.18 -4.45 -1.24
CA GLN A 231 -4.29 -3.63 -0.72
C GLN A 231 -3.84 -2.28 -0.13
N GLY A 232 -2.99 -1.55 -0.86
CA GLY A 232 -2.56 -0.19 -0.48
C GLY A 232 -1.46 -0.09 0.59
N ILE A 233 -1.11 -1.18 1.28
CA ILE A 233 0.00 -1.23 2.24
C ILE A 233 1.04 -2.28 1.85
N THR A 234 2.28 -2.14 2.35
CA THR A 234 3.31 -3.16 2.10
C THR A 234 3.02 -4.43 2.88
N VAL A 235 3.40 -5.59 2.34
CA VAL A 235 3.27 -6.88 3.05
C VAL A 235 4.01 -6.83 4.39
N SER A 236 5.16 -6.16 4.45
CA SER A 236 5.91 -5.96 5.70
C SER A 236 5.14 -5.18 6.76
N HIS A 237 4.31 -4.20 6.35
CA HIS A 237 3.48 -3.44 7.26
C HIS A 237 2.31 -4.28 7.77
N ARG A 238 1.69 -5.07 6.89
CA ARG A 238 0.62 -6.01 7.29
C ARG A 238 1.12 -7.03 8.32
N ILE A 239 2.32 -7.57 8.15
CA ILE A 239 2.93 -8.50 9.13
C ILE A 239 3.14 -7.80 10.48
N LYS A 240 3.55 -6.52 10.49
CA LYS A 240 3.68 -5.78 11.76
C LYS A 240 2.35 -5.57 12.49
N GLN A 241 1.25 -5.53 11.76
CA GLN A 241 -0.10 -5.38 12.32
C GLN A 241 -0.73 -6.72 12.71
N SER A 242 -0.15 -7.85 12.31
CA SER A 242 -0.68 -9.18 12.63
C SER A 242 -0.05 -9.75 13.91
N PRO A 243 -0.65 -10.80 14.50
CA PRO A 243 -0.05 -11.52 15.63
C PRO A 243 1.33 -12.11 15.28
N VAL A 244 1.55 -12.36 14.00
CA VAL A 244 2.84 -12.78 13.43
C VAL A 244 3.80 -11.59 13.46
N THR A 245 4.41 -11.35 14.62
CA THR A 245 5.37 -10.25 14.83
C THR A 245 6.51 -10.26 13.79
N SER A 246 7.03 -9.10 13.38
CA SER A 246 8.13 -9.00 12.40
C SER A 246 9.43 -9.73 12.81
N ALA A 247 9.56 -10.12 14.07
CA ALA A 247 10.63 -10.99 14.56
C ALA A 247 10.60 -12.37 13.87
N LEU A 248 9.40 -12.88 13.54
CA LEU A 248 9.22 -14.17 12.89
C LEU A 248 9.69 -14.20 11.44
N THR A 249 9.77 -13.07 10.74
CA THR A 249 10.33 -13.02 9.37
C THR A 249 11.75 -12.42 9.34
N SER A 250 12.34 -12.19 10.52
CA SER A 250 13.64 -11.53 10.64
C SER A 250 14.80 -12.37 10.09
N ALA A 251 15.89 -11.69 9.70
CA ALA A 251 17.10 -12.37 9.24
C ALA A 251 17.76 -13.28 10.30
N PRO A 252 17.84 -12.90 11.59
CA PRO A 252 18.36 -13.78 12.63
C PRO A 252 17.56 -15.08 12.77
N LEU A 253 16.23 -15.01 12.85
CA LEU A 253 15.41 -16.21 13.01
C LEU A 253 15.53 -17.14 11.79
N ARG A 254 15.54 -16.59 10.56
CA ARG A 254 15.78 -17.40 9.34
C ARG A 254 17.13 -18.11 9.35
N ARG A 255 18.16 -17.49 9.93
CA ARG A 255 19.48 -18.13 10.09
C ARG A 255 19.43 -19.26 11.12
N MET A 256 18.69 -19.08 12.21
CA MET A 256 18.51 -20.10 13.26
C MET A 256 17.70 -21.30 12.75
N LEU A 257 16.64 -21.05 11.98
CA LEU A 257 15.74 -22.06 11.41
C LEU A 257 16.21 -22.61 10.06
N ARG A 258 17.41 -22.25 9.59
CA ARG A 258 17.93 -22.69 8.29
C ARG A 258 18.04 -24.22 8.27
N PRO A 259 17.56 -24.90 7.19
CA PRO A 259 17.74 -26.32 6.98
C PRO A 259 19.20 -26.76 7.22
N ASN A 260 19.39 -27.80 8.03
CA ASN A 260 20.68 -28.37 8.42
C ASN A 260 21.57 -27.47 9.30
N GLY A 261 21.06 -26.36 9.83
CA GLY A 261 21.79 -25.50 10.77
C GLY A 261 22.01 -26.17 12.14
N ARG A 262 23.11 -25.83 12.83
CA ARG A 262 23.42 -26.39 14.15
C ARG A 262 22.31 -26.13 15.18
N LEU A 263 21.75 -24.92 15.19
CA LEU A 263 20.65 -24.56 16.11
C LEU A 263 19.38 -25.34 15.80
N GLN A 264 19.03 -25.52 14.53
CA GLN A 264 17.90 -26.35 14.12
C GLN A 264 18.07 -27.84 14.53
N LYS A 265 19.31 -28.35 14.49
CA LYS A 265 19.60 -29.74 14.94
C LYS A 265 19.53 -29.89 16.46
N LEU A 266 19.73 -28.81 17.21
CA LEU A 266 19.69 -28.79 18.68
C LEU A 266 18.28 -28.48 19.23
N SER A 267 17.42 -27.86 18.44
CA SER A 267 16.03 -27.62 18.81
C SER A 267 15.21 -28.91 18.81
N THR A 268 14.28 -29.02 19.77
CA THR A 268 13.33 -30.12 19.91
C THR A 268 12.17 -30.00 18.93
N PHE A 269 12.49 -29.94 17.63
CA PHE A 269 11.47 -30.05 16.57
C PHE A 269 11.17 -31.53 16.34
N ASP A 270 9.90 -31.84 16.12
CA ASP A 270 9.36 -33.17 15.92
C ASP A 270 8.40 -33.18 14.72
N GLU A 271 7.79 -34.31 14.36
CA GLU A 271 6.84 -34.41 13.23
C GLU A 271 5.65 -33.45 13.39
N SER A 272 5.22 -33.17 14.62
CA SER A 272 4.14 -32.23 14.93
C SER A 272 4.59 -30.77 15.11
N ILE A 273 5.86 -30.53 15.45
CA ILE A 273 6.42 -29.20 15.72
C ILE A 273 7.62 -29.03 14.82
N HIS A 274 7.44 -28.36 13.68
CA HIS A 274 8.50 -28.19 12.71
C HIS A 274 8.58 -26.73 12.24
N PRO A 275 9.73 -26.23 11.76
CA PRO A 275 9.88 -24.82 11.41
C PRO A 275 8.85 -24.26 10.41
N ASN A 276 8.29 -25.13 9.56
CA ASN A 276 7.28 -24.75 8.55
C ASN A 276 5.85 -24.62 9.10
N ASN A 277 5.61 -24.84 10.40
CA ASN A 277 4.34 -24.57 11.07
C ASN A 277 4.48 -23.56 12.23
N LEU A 278 5.66 -22.96 12.39
CA LEU A 278 5.88 -22.04 13.49
C LEU A 278 5.02 -20.78 13.36
N ILE A 279 4.86 -20.26 12.13
CA ILE A 279 4.10 -19.02 11.91
C ILE A 279 2.62 -19.28 12.08
N THR A 280 2.11 -20.40 11.55
CA THR A 280 0.71 -20.80 11.80
C THR A 280 0.43 -20.98 13.29
N ARG A 281 1.30 -21.69 14.03
CA ARG A 281 1.12 -21.91 15.47
C ARG A 281 1.18 -20.63 16.31
N VAL A 282 1.99 -19.65 15.91
CA VAL A 282 1.98 -18.33 16.58
C VAL A 282 0.71 -17.57 16.23
N ASN A 283 0.27 -17.64 14.97
CA ASN A 283 -0.99 -17.02 14.54
C ASN A 283 -2.21 -17.61 15.27
N ASP A 284 -2.17 -18.91 15.57
CA ASP A 284 -3.22 -19.64 16.31
C ASP A 284 -3.10 -19.45 17.84
N GLY A 285 -2.11 -18.68 18.33
CA GLY A 285 -1.91 -18.41 19.76
C GLY A 285 -1.36 -19.59 20.57
N ILE A 286 -0.97 -20.69 19.93
CA ILE A 286 -0.43 -21.90 20.59
C ILE A 286 0.98 -21.63 21.13
N VAL A 287 1.75 -20.79 20.44
CA VAL A 287 3.13 -20.46 20.81
C VAL A 287 3.24 -18.96 21.06
N THR A 288 3.67 -18.59 22.26
CA THR A 288 4.01 -17.22 22.64
C THR A 288 5.53 -17.06 22.78
N ALA A 289 6.03 -15.87 22.46
CA ALA A 289 7.45 -15.54 22.63
C ALA A 289 7.85 -15.37 24.10
N ALA A 290 6.89 -15.04 24.97
CA ALA A 290 7.12 -14.82 26.39
C ALA A 290 6.24 -15.77 27.22
N PRO A 291 6.82 -16.52 28.17
CA PRO A 291 6.02 -17.24 29.15
C PRO A 291 5.15 -16.24 29.94
N PRO A 292 3.94 -16.64 30.37
CA PRO A 292 3.09 -15.76 31.16
C PRO A 292 3.82 -15.31 32.43
N HIS A 293 3.65 -14.03 32.78
CA HIS A 293 4.28 -13.47 33.98
C HIS A 293 3.70 -14.15 35.22
N VAL A 294 4.54 -14.92 35.92
CA VAL A 294 4.18 -15.55 37.20
C VAL A 294 4.74 -14.70 38.33
N ILE A 295 3.89 -14.26 39.25
CA ILE A 295 4.32 -13.54 40.44
C ILE A 295 5.06 -14.54 41.35
N PRO A 296 6.33 -14.30 41.73
CA PRO A 296 7.06 -15.20 42.62
C PRO A 296 6.39 -15.28 43.99
N ALA A 297 6.31 -16.49 44.57
CA ALA A 297 5.63 -16.72 45.86
C ALA A 297 6.24 -15.95 47.05
N THR A 298 7.47 -15.46 46.93
CA THR A 298 8.19 -14.72 47.98
C THR A 298 7.95 -13.21 47.96
N LEU A 299 7.32 -12.67 46.91
CA LEU A 299 6.96 -11.25 46.84
C LEU A 299 5.65 -11.01 47.58
N PRO A 300 5.61 -10.12 48.59
CA PRO A 300 4.37 -9.72 49.23
C PRO A 300 3.53 -8.92 48.22
N SER A 301 2.52 -9.57 47.63
CA SER A 301 1.53 -8.90 46.79
C SER A 301 0.50 -8.17 47.65
N LEU A 302 -0.17 -7.18 47.06
CA LEU A 302 -1.29 -6.46 47.68
C LEU A 302 -2.43 -7.41 48.09
N ASP A 303 -2.63 -8.48 47.32
CA ASP A 303 -3.58 -9.53 47.66
C ASP A 303 -3.14 -10.37 48.87
N ASN A 304 -1.84 -10.65 49.02
CA ASN A 304 -1.33 -11.31 50.22
C ASN A 304 -1.51 -10.44 51.47
N LEU A 305 -1.29 -9.12 51.36
CA LEU A 305 -1.53 -8.16 52.45
C LEU A 305 -3.03 -8.04 52.80
N SER A 306 -3.90 -8.03 51.78
CA SER A 306 -5.35 -8.06 51.97
C SER A 306 -5.79 -9.31 52.71
N GLN A 307 -5.26 -10.49 52.35
CA GLN A 307 -5.54 -11.76 53.05
C GLN A 307 -5.01 -11.76 54.49
N ASP A 308 -3.82 -11.22 54.74
CA ASP A 308 -3.24 -11.15 56.09
C ASP A 308 -3.98 -10.17 57.02
N ALA A 309 -4.61 -9.12 56.45
CA ALA A 309 -5.42 -8.16 57.17
C ALA A 309 -6.84 -8.65 57.51
N GLN A 310 -7.26 -9.82 57.00
CA GLN A 310 -8.56 -10.40 57.33
C GLN A 310 -8.60 -10.91 58.79
N PRO A 311 -9.78 -10.88 59.44
CA PRO A 311 -9.93 -11.32 60.83
C PRO A 311 -9.65 -12.82 60.98
N LYS A 312 -8.48 -13.18 61.52
CA LYS A 312 -7.97 -14.57 61.65
C LYS A 312 -8.78 -15.47 62.61
N ASN A 313 -9.64 -14.90 63.45
CA ASN A 313 -10.37 -15.60 64.52
C ASN A 313 -11.85 -15.89 64.19
N VAL A 314 -12.26 -15.82 62.91
CA VAL A 314 -13.65 -16.02 62.49
C VAL A 314 -13.74 -17.12 61.43
N PRO A 315 -14.70 -18.07 61.53
CA PRO A 315 -14.89 -19.07 60.49
C PRO A 315 -15.18 -18.45 59.11
N SER A 316 -14.55 -18.97 58.06
CA SER A 316 -14.67 -18.46 56.67
C SER A 316 -16.11 -18.42 56.16
N TRP A 317 -16.94 -19.41 56.52
CA TRP A 317 -18.36 -19.44 56.14
C TRP A 317 -19.15 -18.21 56.63
N LEU A 318 -18.79 -17.65 57.79
CA LEU A 318 -19.47 -16.48 58.34
C LEU A 318 -19.07 -15.21 57.58
N LEU A 319 -17.79 -15.13 57.20
CA LEU A 319 -17.26 -14.05 56.37
C LEU A 319 -17.91 -14.09 54.98
N ASP A 320 -17.99 -15.25 54.34
CA ASP A 320 -18.66 -15.42 53.04
C ASP A 320 -20.15 -15.06 53.09
N LEU A 321 -20.82 -15.44 54.18
CA LEU A 321 -22.24 -15.12 54.40
C LEU A 321 -22.45 -13.60 54.57
N LEU A 322 -21.58 -12.92 55.33
CA LEU A 322 -21.61 -11.47 55.52
C LEU A 322 -21.25 -10.71 54.22
N LYS A 323 -20.30 -11.21 53.41
CA LYS A 323 -20.01 -10.63 52.08
C LYS A 323 -21.20 -10.77 51.13
N ARG A 324 -21.85 -11.93 51.12
CA ARG A 324 -22.99 -12.21 50.23
C ARG A 324 -24.25 -11.46 50.62
N TYR A 325 -24.48 -11.24 51.91
CA TYR A 325 -25.70 -10.61 52.43
C TYR A 325 -25.39 -9.49 53.43
N PRO A 326 -25.08 -8.26 52.95
CA PRO A 326 -24.76 -7.12 53.80
C PRO A 326 -25.94 -6.64 54.66
N PHE A 327 -27.16 -7.16 54.42
CA PHE A 327 -28.35 -6.81 55.18
C PHE A 327 -28.53 -7.60 56.48
N ILE A 328 -27.78 -8.69 56.70
CA ILE A 328 -27.85 -9.54 57.91
C ILE A 328 -27.77 -8.75 59.23
N PRO A 329 -26.83 -7.81 59.44
CA PRO A 329 -26.80 -7.03 60.68
C PRO A 329 -28.07 -6.19 60.86
N TYR A 330 -28.65 -5.64 59.80
CA TYR A 330 -29.91 -4.88 59.90
C TYR A 330 -31.10 -5.78 60.24
N LEU A 331 -31.09 -7.05 59.80
CA LEU A 331 -32.08 -8.05 60.19
C LEU A 331 -32.08 -8.29 61.71
N LEU A 332 -30.89 -8.32 62.34
CA LEU A 332 -30.80 -8.42 63.81
C LEU A 332 -31.46 -7.23 64.52
N LEU A 333 -31.33 -6.01 63.99
CA LEU A 333 -32.02 -4.83 64.51
C LEU A 333 -33.54 -4.93 64.34
N VAL A 334 -34.00 -5.41 63.19
CA VAL A 334 -35.44 -5.65 62.96
C VAL A 334 -35.98 -6.70 63.92
N LEU A 335 -35.21 -7.74 64.25
CA LEU A 335 -35.60 -8.78 65.20
C LEU A 335 -35.66 -8.26 66.64
N ILE A 336 -34.75 -7.35 67.03
CA ILE A 336 -34.83 -6.62 68.31
C ILE A 336 -36.08 -5.73 68.35
N LEU A 337 -36.35 -4.98 67.28
CA LEU A 337 -37.54 -4.13 67.18
C LEU A 337 -38.82 -4.97 67.29
N LEU A 338 -38.88 -6.11 66.61
CA LEU A 338 -40.01 -7.02 66.64
C LEU A 338 -40.21 -7.61 68.04
N LEU A 339 -39.13 -8.00 68.73
CA LEU A 339 -39.18 -8.45 70.12
C LEU A 339 -39.78 -7.37 71.04
N ILE A 340 -39.35 -6.11 70.88
CA ILE A 340 -39.84 -4.97 71.66
C ILE A 340 -41.33 -4.71 71.37
N VAL A 341 -41.72 -4.74 70.10
CA VAL A 341 -43.12 -4.53 69.68
C VAL A 341 -44.03 -5.65 70.20
N VAL A 342 -43.59 -6.91 70.13
CA VAL A 342 -44.34 -8.06 70.66
C VAL A 342 -44.52 -7.94 72.18
N LEU A 343 -43.48 -7.52 72.92
CA LEU A 343 -43.60 -7.27 74.36
C LEU A 343 -44.53 -6.10 74.69
N ALA A 344 -44.52 -5.04 73.89
CA ALA A 344 -45.38 -3.88 74.08
C ALA A 344 -46.87 -4.21 73.86
N ILE A 345 -47.18 -5.11 72.91
CA ILE A 345 -48.57 -5.51 72.60
C ILE A 345 -49.12 -6.52 73.62
N THR A 346 -48.27 -7.40 74.16
CA THR A 346 -48.70 -8.54 75.00
C THR A 346 -48.87 -8.23 76.49
N GLY A 347 -48.50 -7.02 76.96
CA GLY A 347 -48.83 -6.54 78.30
C GLY A 347 -48.22 -7.38 79.44
N VAL A 348 -46.95 -7.76 79.32
CA VAL A 348 -46.31 -8.76 80.17
C VAL A 348 -45.65 -8.15 81.42
N SER A 349 -45.60 -8.92 82.53
CA SER A 349 -45.04 -8.53 83.83
C SER A 349 -43.54 -8.17 83.77
N THR A 350 -43.06 -7.41 84.76
CA THR A 350 -41.67 -6.88 84.85
C THR A 350 -40.57 -7.94 84.76
N GLY A 351 -40.85 -9.20 85.10
CA GLY A 351 -39.88 -10.31 85.00
C GLY A 351 -39.53 -10.71 83.56
N ILE A 352 -40.46 -10.59 82.60
CA ILE A 352 -40.21 -10.98 81.20
C ILE A 352 -39.47 -9.87 80.44
N TRP A 353 -39.61 -8.61 80.89
CA TRP A 353 -38.77 -7.51 80.42
C TRP A 353 -37.29 -7.73 80.72
N ALA A 354 -36.93 -8.37 81.84
CA ALA A 354 -35.54 -8.68 82.16
C ALA A 354 -34.92 -9.72 81.19
N VAL A 355 -35.70 -10.75 80.84
CA VAL A 355 -35.27 -11.77 79.87
C VAL A 355 -35.19 -11.18 78.46
N ALA A 356 -36.17 -10.37 78.06
CA ALA A 356 -36.15 -9.66 76.78
C ALA A 356 -34.99 -8.65 76.68
N ALA A 357 -34.65 -7.98 77.78
CA ALA A 357 -33.48 -7.10 77.87
C ALA A 357 -32.17 -7.89 77.69
N ALA A 358 -32.05 -9.08 78.28
CA ALA A 358 -30.88 -9.94 78.09
C ALA A 358 -30.75 -10.44 76.64
N VAL A 359 -31.86 -10.87 76.02
CA VAL A 359 -31.88 -11.34 74.62
C VAL A 359 -31.59 -10.19 73.65
N SER A 360 -32.19 -9.02 73.85
CA SER A 360 -31.90 -7.84 73.03
C SER A 360 -30.47 -7.34 73.21
N ALA A 361 -29.90 -7.40 74.41
CA ALA A 361 -28.48 -7.10 74.65
C ALA A 361 -27.55 -8.09 73.91
N GLY A 362 -27.88 -9.38 73.91
CA GLY A 362 -27.15 -10.40 73.14
C GLY A 362 -27.22 -10.19 71.63
N LEU A 363 -28.40 -9.86 71.10
CA LEU A 363 -28.59 -9.52 69.68
C LEU A 363 -27.88 -8.21 69.31
N LEU A 364 -27.87 -7.21 70.18
CA LEU A 364 -27.16 -5.94 69.96
C LEU A 364 -25.63 -6.14 70.00
N TRP A 365 -25.15 -7.04 70.86
CA TRP A 365 -23.74 -7.45 70.86
C TRP A 365 -23.37 -8.16 69.55
N ALA A 366 -24.21 -9.10 69.08
CA ALA A 366 -24.04 -9.78 67.80
C ALA A 366 -24.09 -8.82 66.60
N TYR A 367 -24.97 -7.81 66.63
CA TYR A 367 -25.00 -6.75 65.62
C TYR A 367 -23.70 -5.94 65.61
N ARG A 368 -23.21 -5.53 66.79
CA ARG A 368 -21.96 -4.76 66.91
C ARG A 368 -20.75 -5.57 66.45
N THR A 369 -20.68 -6.86 66.75
CA THR A 369 -19.60 -7.73 66.28
C THR A 369 -19.69 -7.96 64.77
N ALA A 370 -20.87 -8.21 64.22
CA ALA A 370 -21.06 -8.33 62.76
C ALA A 370 -20.67 -7.05 62.00
N GLN A 371 -21.06 -5.87 62.51
CA GLN A 371 -20.65 -4.57 61.94
C GLN A 371 -19.13 -4.34 62.03
N ARG A 372 -18.50 -4.73 63.15
CA ARG A 372 -17.03 -4.68 63.28
C ARG A 372 -16.34 -5.62 62.28
N LEU A 373 -16.89 -6.80 62.04
CA LEU A 373 -16.33 -7.74 61.06
C LEU A 373 -16.48 -7.23 59.64
N ILE A 374 -17.66 -6.72 59.25
CA ILE A 374 -17.88 -6.12 57.93
C ILE A 374 -16.91 -4.94 57.70
N THR A 375 -16.75 -4.07 58.69
CA THR A 375 -15.81 -2.92 58.57
C THR A 375 -14.35 -3.37 58.44
N GLN A 376 -13.92 -4.38 59.19
CA GLN A 376 -12.58 -4.98 59.04
C GLN A 376 -12.38 -5.64 57.66
N MET A 377 -13.39 -6.32 57.14
CA MET A 377 -13.33 -6.96 55.83
C MET A 377 -13.29 -5.93 54.71
N ASN A 378 -14.10 -4.87 54.78
CA ASN A 378 -14.08 -3.79 53.79
C ASN A 378 -12.73 -3.04 53.81
N GLN A 379 -12.12 -2.87 54.99
CA GLN A 379 -10.78 -2.29 55.13
C GLN A 379 -9.71 -3.22 54.53
N ALA A 380 -9.77 -4.52 54.79
CA ALA A 380 -8.86 -5.50 54.20
C ALA A 380 -9.01 -5.60 52.66
N ASP A 381 -10.25 -5.63 52.16
CA ASP A 381 -10.55 -5.69 50.73
C ASP A 381 -10.14 -4.39 50.02
N SER A 382 -10.17 -3.21 50.68
CA SER A 382 -9.74 -1.93 50.09
C SER A 382 -8.26 -1.87 49.67
N VAL A 383 -7.44 -2.76 50.22
CA VAL A 383 -6.00 -2.88 49.92
C VAL A 383 -5.74 -3.85 48.76
N SER A 384 -6.71 -4.69 48.40
CA SER A 384 -6.58 -5.66 47.30
C SER A 384 -6.39 -4.98 45.96
N GLU A 385 -5.70 -5.66 45.04
CA GLU A 385 -5.38 -5.09 43.72
C GLU A 385 -6.66 -4.79 42.92
N THR A 386 -7.68 -5.62 43.08
CA THR A 386 -8.99 -5.44 42.41
C THR A 386 -9.84 -4.31 42.96
N ALA A 387 -9.60 -3.86 44.20
CA ALA A 387 -10.35 -2.78 44.82
C ALA A 387 -9.76 -1.37 44.55
N GLN A 388 -8.61 -1.28 43.89
CA GLN A 388 -7.92 -0.03 43.55
C GLN A 388 -8.60 0.70 42.37
N THR A 389 -9.80 1.22 42.63
CA THR A 389 -10.61 1.93 41.62
C THR A 389 -10.67 3.43 41.91
N PRO A 390 -10.90 4.28 40.88
CA PRO A 390 -11.13 5.71 41.09
C PRO A 390 -12.28 6.00 42.07
N ALA A 391 -13.33 5.18 42.04
CA ALA A 391 -14.47 5.28 42.96
C ALA A 391 -14.10 4.94 44.42
N ALA A 392 -13.15 4.02 44.64
CA ALA A 392 -12.65 3.71 45.97
C ALA A 392 -11.87 4.88 46.59
N VAL A 393 -11.18 5.69 45.77
CA VAL A 393 -10.49 6.91 46.23
C VAL A 393 -11.50 7.98 46.66
N ASP A 394 -12.61 8.13 45.93
CA ASP A 394 -13.68 9.07 46.27
C ASP A 394 -14.38 8.69 47.59
N ALA A 395 -14.41 7.40 47.94
CA ALA A 395 -14.99 6.89 49.19
C ALA A 395 -14.04 6.99 50.41
N MET A 396 -12.79 7.46 50.23
CA MET A 396 -11.83 7.55 51.34
C MET A 396 -12.21 8.63 52.35
N PRO A 397 -12.08 8.37 53.66
CA PRO A 397 -12.37 9.37 54.68
C PRO A 397 -11.46 10.60 54.53
N PRO A 398 -11.94 11.80 54.88
CA PRO A 398 -11.11 13.00 54.88
C PRO A 398 -10.05 12.95 55.98
N SER A 399 -8.85 13.46 55.68
CA SER A 399 -7.71 13.50 56.59
C SER A 399 -7.16 14.92 56.74
N SER A 400 -7.26 15.44 57.97
CA SER A 400 -6.89 16.82 58.30
C SER A 400 -5.40 17.01 58.60
N ASN A 401 -4.73 15.96 59.10
CA ASN A 401 -3.31 15.98 59.48
C ASN A 401 -2.39 15.21 58.51
N PHE A 402 -2.85 14.94 57.29
CA PHE A 402 -2.04 14.26 56.28
C PHE A 402 -0.90 15.16 55.80
N VAL A 403 0.34 14.66 55.92
CA VAL A 403 1.56 15.32 55.48
C VAL A 403 2.38 14.38 54.61
N LEU A 404 2.78 14.84 53.42
CA LEU A 404 3.72 14.12 52.56
C LEU A 404 5.16 14.39 53.03
N THR A 405 5.82 13.38 53.57
CA THR A 405 7.24 13.43 53.95
C THR A 405 8.10 13.02 52.75
N PRO A 406 8.91 13.93 52.17
CA PRO A 406 9.63 13.69 50.91
C PRO A 406 10.82 12.72 51.04
N GLU A 407 11.31 12.44 52.25
CA GLU A 407 12.45 11.56 52.50
C GLU A 407 12.12 10.54 53.60
N LEU A 408 11.31 9.54 53.29
CA LEU A 408 11.25 8.32 54.10
C LEU A 408 12.23 7.31 53.49
N ASN A 409 13.40 7.12 54.10
CA ASN A 409 14.28 6.01 53.75
C ASN A 409 13.87 4.77 54.57
N PRO A 410 13.27 3.74 53.94
CA PRO A 410 12.73 2.59 54.66
C PRO A 410 13.79 1.76 55.39
N LEU A 411 15.08 1.91 55.03
CA LEU A 411 16.21 1.25 55.69
C LEU A 411 16.65 1.93 56.99
N THR A 412 16.16 3.15 57.26
CA THR A 412 16.52 3.96 58.43
C THR A 412 15.38 4.12 59.44
N LEU A 413 14.24 3.47 59.19
CA LEU A 413 13.09 3.48 60.10
C LEU A 413 13.40 2.62 61.33
N ASP A 414 13.27 3.20 62.52
CA ASP A 414 13.23 2.45 63.77
C ASP A 414 11.91 1.65 63.81
N PRO A 415 11.94 0.30 63.78
CA PRO A 415 10.74 -0.52 63.83
C PRO A 415 9.95 -0.33 65.13
N ALA A 416 10.59 0.19 66.20
CA ALA A 416 9.95 0.46 67.47
C ALA A 416 9.09 1.75 67.47
N ASN A 417 9.32 2.67 66.53
CA ASN A 417 8.62 3.97 66.45
C ASN A 417 8.20 4.30 65.00
N PRO A 418 7.19 3.61 64.44
CA PRO A 418 6.69 3.93 63.12
C PRO A 418 6.02 5.32 63.09
N PRO A 419 6.10 6.07 61.98
CA PRO A 419 5.36 7.31 61.82
C PRO A 419 3.86 7.05 62.01
N GLN A 420 3.22 7.87 62.84
CA GLN A 420 1.80 7.66 63.14
C GLN A 420 0.94 7.92 61.90
N PRO A 421 -0.04 7.05 61.62
CA PRO A 421 -0.94 7.25 60.49
C PRO A 421 -1.78 8.52 60.67
N ALA A 422 -2.16 9.15 59.56
CA ALA A 422 -3.07 10.29 59.58
C ALA A 422 -4.41 9.89 60.25
N SER A 423 -4.95 10.79 61.07
CA SER A 423 -6.22 10.58 61.75
C SER A 423 -7.37 10.87 60.78
N ALA A 424 -8.33 9.96 60.69
CA ALA A 424 -9.54 10.17 59.92
C ALA A 424 -10.47 11.19 60.62
N GLY A 425 -10.86 12.25 59.91
CA GLY A 425 -11.77 13.29 60.41
C GLY A 425 -11.37 14.72 60.06
N GLY A 426 -12.37 15.60 59.95
CA GLY A 426 -12.22 17.01 59.55
C GLY A 426 -12.33 17.24 58.04
N ALA A 427 -12.02 18.45 57.58
CA ALA A 427 -11.85 18.74 56.15
C ALA A 427 -10.46 18.27 55.68
N ASP A 428 -10.35 17.81 54.43
CA ASP A 428 -9.07 17.37 53.86
C ASP A 428 -8.03 18.50 53.87
N SER A 429 -6.79 18.19 54.29
CA SER A 429 -5.67 19.11 54.11
C SER A 429 -5.40 19.34 52.61
N ILE A 430 -4.75 20.47 52.26
CA ILE A 430 -4.36 20.75 50.85
C ILE A 430 -3.46 19.63 50.29
N GLN A 431 -2.65 18.99 51.13
CA GLN A 431 -1.80 17.87 50.72
C GLN A 431 -2.61 16.59 50.54
N SER A 432 -3.59 16.32 51.41
CA SER A 432 -4.51 15.17 51.28
C SER A 432 -5.30 15.25 49.98
N SER A 433 -5.90 16.42 49.67
CA SER A 433 -6.73 16.59 48.48
C SER A 433 -5.92 16.37 47.20
N ARG A 434 -4.72 16.95 47.11
CA ARG A 434 -3.80 16.74 45.99
C ARG A 434 -3.35 15.29 45.85
N PHE A 435 -3.07 14.62 46.96
CA PHE A 435 -2.69 13.21 46.95
C PHE A 435 -3.84 12.32 46.48
N LYS A 436 -5.06 12.53 46.96
CA LYS A 436 -6.25 11.82 46.49
C LYS A 436 -6.50 12.04 45.00
N THR A 437 -6.36 13.27 44.50
CA THR A 437 -6.47 13.56 43.05
C THR A 437 -5.42 12.80 42.25
N ALA A 438 -4.15 12.82 42.67
CA ALA A 438 -3.09 12.10 41.98
C ALA A 438 -3.30 10.57 42.01
N LEU A 439 -3.78 10.03 43.14
CA LEU A 439 -4.10 8.61 43.28
C LEU A 439 -5.25 8.21 42.34
N LYS A 440 -6.29 9.05 42.24
CA LYS A 440 -7.41 8.86 41.32
C LYS A 440 -6.96 8.85 39.86
N ASP A 441 -6.09 9.77 39.47
CA ASP A 441 -5.53 9.82 38.12
C ASP A 441 -4.71 8.57 37.82
N SER A 442 -3.87 8.11 38.76
CA SER A 442 -3.08 6.89 38.63
C SER A 442 -3.96 5.65 38.42
N TYR A 443 -5.00 5.47 39.24
CA TYR A 443 -5.93 4.34 39.07
C TYR A 443 -6.74 4.42 37.78
N THR A 444 -7.07 5.63 37.33
CA THR A 444 -7.73 5.85 36.03
C THR A 444 -6.84 5.41 34.87
N VAL A 445 -5.55 5.76 34.91
CA VAL A 445 -4.57 5.32 33.90
C VAL A 445 -4.41 3.81 33.91
N LEU A 446 -4.29 3.18 35.08
CA LEU A 446 -4.19 1.71 35.19
C LEU A 446 -5.44 1.01 34.64
N GLN A 447 -6.63 1.49 35.00
CA GLN A 447 -7.89 0.91 34.53
C GLN A 447 -8.05 1.03 33.01
N ASN A 448 -7.73 2.20 32.45
CA ASN A 448 -7.73 2.41 31.00
C ASN A 448 -6.68 1.54 30.29
N GLY A 449 -5.50 1.38 30.89
CA GLY A 449 -4.44 0.50 30.39
C GLY A 449 -4.85 -0.97 30.35
N LEU A 450 -5.49 -1.47 31.41
CA LEU A 450 -6.02 -2.83 31.47
C LEU A 450 -7.12 -3.06 30.42
N GLN A 451 -8.03 -2.11 30.24
CA GLN A 451 -9.07 -2.20 29.20
C GLN A 451 -8.47 -2.18 27.78
N ALA A 452 -7.45 -1.36 27.54
CA ALA A 452 -6.74 -1.31 26.26
C ALA A 452 -5.97 -2.62 25.98
N GLY A 453 -5.36 -3.23 27.01
CA GLY A 453 -4.68 -4.52 26.91
C GLY A 453 -5.62 -5.68 26.57
N ILE A 454 -6.81 -5.73 27.18
CA ILE A 454 -7.82 -6.76 26.89
C ILE A 454 -8.33 -6.65 25.45
N ARG A 455 -8.50 -5.42 24.91
CA ARG A 455 -8.85 -5.19 23.49
C ARG A 455 -7.76 -5.60 22.50
N TRP A 456 -6.53 -5.81 22.95
CA TRP A 456 -5.42 -6.28 22.11
C TRP A 456 -5.30 -7.81 22.10
N LEU A 457 -5.91 -8.49 23.07
CA LEU A 457 -5.88 -9.94 23.23
C LEU A 457 -7.12 -10.64 22.63
N ASN A 458 -8.23 -9.92 22.49
CA ASN A 458 -9.42 -10.34 21.73
C ASN A 458 -9.42 -9.68 20.36
#